data_AF-A0A1H0BZW8-F1
#
_entry.id   AF-A0A1H0BZW8-F1
#
_cell.length_a   1.000
_cell.length_b   1.000
_cell.length_c   1.000
_cell.angle_alpha   90.00
_cell.angle_beta   90.00
_cell.angle_gamma   90.00
#
_symmetry.space_group_name_H-M   'P 1'
#
loop_
_entity.id
_entity.type
_entity.pdbx_description
1 polymer ?
#
loop_
_entity_poly.entity_id
_entity_poly.type
_entity_poly.pdbx_seq_one_letter_code
_entity_poly.pdbx_strand_id
1 'polypeptide(L)' 'MVVPLTLDIVRKSWEIKEKYKFSYWDSLIVASALENNCSILYTEDMQDGQIIEKKLEIVNPFK' A
#
# COMPACT_ATOMS: atom_id res chain seq x y z
N MET A 1 -5.42 -8.12 7.59
CA MET A 1 -4.95 -7.69 8.93
C MET A 1 -5.74 -6.45 9.31
N VAL A 2 -6.19 -6.33 10.56
CA VAL A 2 -6.79 -5.09 11.05
C VAL A 2 -5.69 -4.33 11.78
N VAL A 3 -5.42 -3.10 11.35
CA VAL A 3 -4.41 -2.22 11.97
C VAL A 3 -5.08 -0.92 12.38
N PRO A 4 -4.68 -0.31 13.52
CA PRO A 4 -5.19 0.99 13.92
C PRO A 4 -4.68 2.07 12.97
N LEU A 5 -5.54 3.04 12.65
CA LEU A 5 -5.14 4.20 11.87
C LEU A 5 -4.36 5.18 12.75
N THR A 6 -3.11 5.46 12.38
CA THR A 6 -2.25 6.44 13.05
C THR A 6 -2.01 7.66 12.17
N LEU A 7 -1.59 8.77 12.77
CA LEU A 7 -1.23 9.98 12.03
C LEU A 7 -0.08 9.73 11.04
N ASP A 8 0.86 8.85 11.39
CA ASP A 8 1.98 8.47 10.53
C ASP A 8 1.51 7.73 9.27
N ILE A 9 0.54 6.81 9.41
CA ILE A 9 -0.10 6.15 8.26
C ILE A 9 -0.79 7.17 7.35
N VAL A 10 -1.50 8.15 7.93
CA VAL A 10 -2.18 9.20 7.13
C VAL A 10 -1.16 10.07 6.39
N ARG A 11 -0.07 10.47 7.02
CA ARG A 11 1.02 11.23 6.37
C ARG A 11 1.66 10.42 5.25
N LYS A 12 1.98 9.15 5.52
CA LYS A 12 2.57 8.24 4.55
C LYS A 12 1.64 8.00 3.36
N SER A 13 0.33 7.91 3.59
CA SER A 13 -0.64 7.77 2.51
C SER A 13 -0.63 8.95 1.55
N TRP A 14 -0.38 10.18 2.02
CA TRP A 14 -0.25 11.34 1.16
C TRP A 14 1.02 11.27 0.30
N GLU A 15 2.17 10.89 0.90
CA GLU A 15 3.41 10.68 0.15
C GLU A 15 3.25 9.63 -0.96
N ILE A 16 2.59 8.50 -0.63
CA ILE A 16 2.35 7.41 -1.57
C ILE A 16 1.41 7.85 -2.69
N LYS A 17 0.33 8.56 -2.35
CA LYS A 17 -0.59 9.13 -3.33
C LYS A 17 0.13 10.02 -4.33
N GLU A 18 0.98 10.91 -3.85
CA GLU A 18 1.71 11.84 -4.71
C GLU A 18 2.73 11.12 -5.61
N LYS A 19 3.43 10.13 -5.06
CA LYS A 19 4.51 9.39 -5.74
C LYS A 19 4.01 8.34 -6.74
N TYR A 20 2.97 7.58 -6.37
CA TYR A 20 2.46 6.44 -7.13
C TYR A 20 1.11 6.71 -7.81
N LYS A 21 0.52 7.88 -7.59
CA LYS A 21 -0.75 8.34 -8.22
C LYS A 21 -1.95 7.43 -7.93
N PHE A 22 -1.91 6.71 -6.82
CA PHE A 22 -3.03 5.92 -6.33
C PHE A 22 -4.19 6.79 -5.83
N SER A 23 -5.37 6.19 -5.64
CA SER A 23 -6.44 6.85 -4.89
C SER A 23 -6.04 7.06 -3.43
N TYR A 24 -6.74 7.93 -2.70
CA TYR A 24 -6.44 8.14 -1.28
C TYR A 24 -6.55 6.84 -0.47
N TRP A 25 -7.59 6.05 -0.72
CA TRP A 25 -7.84 4.79 0.00
C TRP A 25 -6.80 3.73 -0.32
N ASP A 26 -6.43 3.58 -1.59
CA ASP A 26 -5.36 2.67 -2.01
C ASP A 26 -4.04 3.05 -1.36
N SER A 27 -3.73 4.35 -1.36
CA SER A 27 -2.51 4.86 -0.73
C SER A 27 -2.50 4.60 0.78
N LEU A 28 -3.67 4.63 1.44
CA LEU A 28 -3.83 4.32 2.85
C LEU A 28 -3.56 2.84 3.15
N ILE A 29 -4.06 1.95 2.29
CA ILE A 29 -3.82 0.50 2.39
C ILE A 29 -2.33 0.21 2.22
N VAL A 30 -1.70 0.76 1.18
CA VAL A 30 -0.27 0.59 0.90
C VAL A 30 0.59 1.17 2.04
N ALA A 31 0.25 2.36 2.55
CA ALA A 31 0.94 2.96 3.70
C ALA A 31 0.84 2.06 4.94
N SER A 32 -0.36 1.56 5.24
CA SER A 32 -0.59 0.66 6.37
C SER A 32 0.23 -0.63 6.26
N ALA A 33 0.31 -1.21 5.06
CA ALA A 33 1.11 -2.40 4.79
C ALA A 33 2.62 -2.14 4.99
N LEU A 34 3.13 -1.00 4.51
CA LEU A 34 4.53 -0.61 4.67
C LEU A 34 4.90 -0.36 6.14
N GLU A 35 4.06 0.35 6.89
CA GLU A 35 4.30 0.64 8.32
C GLU A 35 4.29 -0.63 9.18
N ASN A 36 3.58 -1.67 8.75
CA ASN A 36 3.55 -2.97 9.42
C ASN A 36 4.57 -3.97 8.85
N ASN A 37 5.51 -3.50 8.00
CA ASN A 37 6.55 -4.32 7.37
C ASN A 37 6.02 -5.52 6.58
N CYS A 38 4.84 -5.40 5.96
CA CYS A 38 4.35 -6.39 5.03
C CYS A 38 5.25 -6.44 3.78
N SER A 39 5.57 -7.64 3.33
CA SER A 39 6.30 -7.86 2.08
C SER A 39 5.39 -7.99 0.86
N ILE A 40 4.13 -8.40 1.05
CA ILE A 40 3.17 -8.66 -0.03
C ILE A 40 1.82 -7.99 0.31
N LEU A 41 1.24 -7.29 -0.67
CA LEU A 41 -0.12 -6.77 -0.66
C LEU A 41 -0.94 -7.49 -1.73
N TYR A 42 -1.92 -8.29 -1.30
CA TYR A 42 -2.84 -8.96 -2.21
C TYR A 42 -4.00 -8.03 -2.60
N THR A 43 -4.21 -7.83 -3.90
CA THR A 43 -5.30 -6.98 -4.40
C THR A 43 -5.59 -7.24 -5.88
N GLU A 44 -6.87 -7.19 -6.26
CA GLU A 44 -7.31 -7.35 -7.66
C GLU A 44 -7.15 -6.05 -8.45
N ASP A 45 -7.42 -4.91 -7.80
CA ASP A 45 -7.56 -3.61 -8.48
C ASP A 45 -6.24 -2.90 -8.80
N MET A 46 -5.12 -3.32 -8.19
CA MET A 46 -3.83 -2.65 -8.38
C MET A 46 -2.93 -3.40 -9.36
N GLN A 47 -1.89 -2.72 -9.83
CA GLN A 47 -0.96 -3.27 -10.80
C GLN A 47 -0.14 -4.42 -10.20
N ASP A 48 -0.43 -5.64 -10.67
CA ASP A 48 0.31 -6.85 -10.30
C ASP A 48 1.81 -6.75 -10.64
N GLY A 49 2.65 -7.24 -9.73
CA GLY A 49 4.11 -7.22 -9.81
C GLY A 49 4.75 -5.87 -9.50
N GLN A 50 3.96 -4.87 -9.12
CA GLN A 50 4.49 -3.55 -8.75
C GLN A 50 5.17 -3.60 -7.37
N ILE A 51 6.37 -3.03 -7.28
CA ILE A 51 7.13 -2.95 -6.02
C ILE A 51 7.10 -1.52 -5.49
N ILE A 52 6.54 -1.34 -4.29
CA ILE A 52 6.43 -0.07 -3.58
C ILE A 52 7.55 0.04 -2.53
N GLU A 53 8.24 1.19 -2.51
CA GLU A 53 9.34 1.51 -1.58
C GLU A 53 10.42 0.41 -1.47
N LYS A 54 10.59 -0.43 -2.50
CA LYS A 54 11.49 -1.61 -2.52
C LYS A 54 11.22 -2.62 -1.39
N LYS A 55 10.02 -2.59 -0.79
CA LYS A 55 9.66 -3.42 0.38
C LYS A 55 8.37 -4.20 0.20
N LEU A 56 7.38 -3.61 -0.48
CA LEU A 56 6.04 -4.19 -0.62
C LEU A 56 5.77 -4.53 -2.08
N GLU A 57 5.51 -5.79 -2.37
CA GLU A 57 5.10 -6.28 -3.68
C GLU A 57 3.57 -6.37 -3.76
N ILE A 58 3.00 -5.88 -4.86
CA ILE A 58 1.58 -5.99 -5.15
C ILE A 58 1.35 -7.26 -5.96
N VAL A 59 0.47 -8.13 -5.47
CA VAL A 59 0.17 -9.43 -6.10
C VAL A 59 -1.34 -9.56 -6.31
N ASN A 60 -1.75 -9.85 -7.55
CA ASN A 60 -3.13 -10.16 -7.86
C ASN A 60 -3.39 -11.66 -7.55
N PRO A 61 -4.31 -11.97 -6.62
CA PRO A 61 -4.56 -13.35 -6.19
C PRO A 61 -5.36 -14.19 -7.21
N PHE A 62 -5.89 -13.58 -8.27
CA PHE A 62 -6.69 -14.24 -9.30
C PHE A 62 -5.95 -14.41 -10.63
N LYS A 63 -4.66 -14.09 -10.65
CA LYS A 63 -3.76 -14.53 -11.72
C LYS A 63 -3.48 -16.03 -11.63
#